data_AF-A0A847DG83-F1
#
_entry.id   AF-A0A847DG83-F1
#
_cell.length_a   1.000
_cell.length_b   1.000
_cell.length_c   1.000
_cell.angle_alpha   90.00
_cell.angle_beta   90.00
_cell.angle_gamma   90.00
#
_symmetry.space_group_name_H-M   'P 1'
#
loop_
_entity.id
_entity.type
_entity.pdbx_description
1 polymer ?
#
loop_
_entity_poly.entity_id
_entity_poly.type
_entity_poly.pdbx_seq_one_letter_code
_entity_poly.pdbx_strand_id
1 'polypeptide(L)'
;MKIYKYLHTFLSIFMVLGITTSAAADDISGSWVGKIDNSDIRMILKVDGSTLTGKLMLHTIGMPLTDGKIDGNKISLIMDVGWKLIPWDGIIDGDKMHVTTTYFQGKSYTFVLNKTSSVRNLTAKVIDGLGRPLKDVVIKIQWYDNSNKDDVHTVDLLTLQSDEKGIVNGIWDESERLTGFIMFNVEKPGYQGYASSDWKSEFFLKRGFDNTEVARIAELTGDAQVDAMRELLSGTFESPVHNLDAQIFELEDKLRAPLRELVTDRNIGTRAGQILAFIGVPEDLRLFIKHAPPPDKEPYTNKNSWAFQLATTMFDPITEEEWDFLQSCALNELNDGWAQAGAINTLKLIASPRSREILMEIKKKSKNNNFSNYVDSAIAYIDSNPQPIEDPDLVTAGKKVAETIKVGDWEGNKEPKFNQNHDKAIIYCNFGSGRDGYLYTAIFHKEDGIWKLRGVRETMHSTRAKKDEQNK
;
A
#
# COMPACT_ATOMS: atom_id res chain seq x y z
N MET A 1 -98.20 -3.32 -2.12
CA MET A 1 -99.42 -2.47 -2.11
C MET A 1 -99.08 -1.16 -1.43
N LYS A 2 -99.35 0.01 -2.06
CA LYS A 2 -99.30 1.41 -1.55
C LYS A 2 -98.17 1.75 -0.54
N ILE A 3 -97.07 2.42 -0.92
CA ILE A 3 -96.95 3.84 -1.33
C ILE A 3 -97.49 4.81 -0.27
N TYR A 4 -96.59 5.57 0.36
CA TYR A 4 -96.73 7.02 0.53
C TYR A 4 -95.37 7.70 0.28
N LYS A 5 -95.42 8.90 -0.30
CA LYS A 5 -94.30 9.73 -0.79
C LYS A 5 -94.21 11.04 0.01
N TYR A 6 -93.21 11.86 -0.35
CA TYR A 6 -92.89 13.25 0.07
C TYR A 6 -91.77 13.33 1.13
N LEU A 7 -90.48 13.62 0.84
CA LEU A 7 -89.77 14.52 -0.10
C LEU A 7 -89.49 15.92 0.50
N HIS A 8 -88.20 16.33 0.41
CA HIS A 8 -87.51 17.57 0.85
C HIS A 8 -86.98 17.56 2.31
N THR A 9 -85.77 18.10 2.63
CA THR A 9 -84.65 18.60 1.79
C THR A 9 -83.32 18.71 2.58
N PHE A 10 -82.15 18.61 1.90
CA PHE A 10 -80.77 18.99 2.30
C PHE A 10 -80.25 18.74 3.76
N LEU A 11 -79.12 18.03 3.89
CA LEU A 11 -77.80 18.67 4.01
C LEU A 11 -76.65 17.67 3.74
N SER A 12 -75.63 18.10 3.02
CA SER A 12 -74.45 17.30 2.67
C SER A 12 -73.34 17.42 3.72
N ILE A 13 -72.71 16.32 4.12
CA ILE A 13 -71.31 16.32 4.58
C ILE A 13 -70.53 15.26 3.81
N PHE A 14 -69.54 15.76 3.06
CA PHE A 14 -68.68 15.00 2.16
C PHE A 14 -67.50 14.45 2.98
N MET A 15 -67.50 13.15 3.31
CA MET A 15 -66.34 12.50 3.94
C MET A 15 -65.32 12.10 2.87
N VAL A 16 -64.60 13.09 2.33
CA VAL A 16 -63.40 12.83 1.53
C VAL A 16 -62.22 12.62 2.47
N LEU A 17 -61.76 11.37 2.56
CA LEU A 17 -60.43 11.08 3.07
C LEU A 17 -59.41 11.68 2.10
N GLY A 18 -58.71 12.72 2.55
CA GLY A 18 -57.61 13.35 1.82
C GLY A 18 -56.37 12.45 1.81
N ILE A 19 -56.30 11.51 0.86
CA ILE A 19 -55.08 10.76 0.55
C ILE A 19 -54.35 11.50 -0.57
N THR A 20 -53.58 12.54 -0.20
CA THR A 20 -52.85 13.38 -1.18
C THR A 20 -51.47 13.86 -0.70
N THR A 21 -50.62 13.00 -0.11
CA THR A 21 -49.21 13.32 0.21
C THR A 21 -48.26 12.11 0.22
N SER A 22 -48.32 11.20 -0.77
CA SER A 22 -47.30 10.13 -0.93
C SER A 22 -46.21 10.49 -1.94
N ALA A 23 -46.58 10.99 -3.14
CA ALA A 23 -45.62 11.24 -4.22
C ALA A 23 -44.58 12.35 -3.95
N ALA A 24 -44.84 13.26 -3.00
CA ALA A 24 -43.91 14.34 -2.65
C ALA A 24 -42.86 13.92 -1.61
N ALA A 25 -43.09 12.84 -0.84
CA ALA A 25 -42.20 12.41 0.25
C ALA A 25 -40.97 11.67 -0.26
N ASP A 26 -41.14 10.77 -1.24
CA ASP A 26 -40.04 10.02 -1.87
C ASP A 26 -39.06 10.95 -2.62
N ASP A 27 -39.50 12.15 -3.01
CA ASP A 27 -38.65 13.12 -3.69
C ASP A 27 -37.72 13.91 -2.73
N ILE A 28 -37.92 13.83 -1.41
CA ILE A 28 -37.10 14.54 -0.41
C ILE A 28 -35.95 13.66 0.10
N SER A 29 -36.20 12.35 0.24
CA SER A 29 -35.21 11.39 0.70
C SER A 29 -34.01 11.30 -0.27
N GLY A 30 -32.84 10.99 0.29
CA GLY A 30 -31.61 10.77 -0.48
C GLY A 30 -30.49 11.77 -0.17
N SER A 31 -29.51 11.84 -1.08
CA SER A 31 -28.28 12.62 -0.92
C SER A 31 -28.36 13.93 -1.70
N TRP A 32 -28.09 15.04 -1.02
CA TRP A 32 -28.10 16.40 -1.57
C TRP A 32 -26.72 17.03 -1.39
N VAL A 33 -26.08 17.51 -2.46
CA VAL A 33 -24.71 18.05 -2.42
C VAL A 33 -24.63 19.49 -2.92
N GLY A 34 -23.78 20.29 -2.29
CA GLY A 34 -23.55 21.67 -2.69
C GLY A 34 -22.37 22.28 -1.96
N LYS A 35 -22.28 23.61 -1.99
CA LYS A 35 -21.22 24.36 -1.33
C LYS A 35 -21.82 25.43 -0.42
N ILE A 36 -21.22 25.62 0.75
CA ILE A 36 -21.36 26.84 1.56
C ILE A 36 -20.03 27.58 1.47
N ASP A 37 -20.06 28.80 0.95
CA ASP A 37 -18.88 29.54 0.52
C ASP A 37 -17.97 28.65 -0.37
N ASN A 38 -16.77 28.28 0.11
CA ASN A 38 -15.82 27.41 -0.59
C ASN A 38 -15.78 25.96 -0.05
N SER A 39 -16.61 25.60 0.94
CA SER A 39 -16.61 24.26 1.53
C SER A 39 -17.68 23.37 0.91
N ASP A 40 -17.30 22.16 0.49
CA ASP A 40 -18.24 21.13 0.04
C ASP A 40 -19.06 20.57 1.22
N ILE A 41 -20.36 20.44 1.02
CA ILE A 41 -21.29 19.84 1.98
C ILE A 41 -22.19 18.79 1.33
N ARG A 42 -22.56 17.77 2.12
CA ARG A 42 -23.51 16.72 1.73
C ARG A 42 -24.55 16.56 2.82
N MET A 43 -25.82 16.78 2.49
CA MET A 43 -26.95 16.51 3.37
C MET A 43 -27.60 15.20 2.94
N ILE A 44 -27.73 14.25 3.87
CA ILE A 44 -28.43 12.98 3.65
C ILE A 44 -29.76 13.08 4.39
N LEU A 45 -30.88 12.95 3.68
CA LEU A 45 -32.22 13.07 4.23
C LEU A 45 -32.96 11.74 4.15
N LYS A 46 -33.78 11.47 5.18
CA LYS A 46 -34.69 10.32 5.26
C LYS A 46 -36.05 10.80 5.74
N VAL A 47 -37.07 10.54 4.93
CA VAL A 47 -38.48 10.67 5.32
C VAL A 47 -38.97 9.33 5.89
N ASP A 48 -39.67 9.39 7.02
CA ASP A 48 -40.38 8.25 7.61
C ASP A 48 -41.80 8.71 7.99
N GLY A 49 -42.79 8.31 7.20
CA GLY A 49 -44.16 8.83 7.27
C GLY A 49 -44.21 10.35 7.09
N SER A 50 -44.54 11.07 8.15
CA SER A 50 -44.58 12.54 8.21
C SER A 50 -43.35 13.19 8.84
N THR A 51 -42.36 12.40 9.26
CA THR A 51 -41.17 12.87 9.97
C THR A 51 -39.99 12.95 8.99
N LEU A 52 -39.28 14.07 8.99
CA LEU A 52 -38.01 14.22 8.26
C LEU A 52 -36.85 14.16 9.24
N THR A 53 -35.83 13.36 8.91
CA THR A 53 -34.56 13.30 9.63
C THR A 53 -33.42 13.38 8.65
N GLY A 54 -32.21 13.63 9.13
CA GLY A 54 -31.04 13.59 8.26
C GLY A 54 -29.71 13.76 8.97
N LYS A 55 -28.68 13.97 8.16
CA LYS A 55 -27.31 14.17 8.59
C LYS A 55 -26.62 15.15 7.65
N LEU A 56 -26.00 16.18 8.20
CA LEU A 56 -25.13 17.10 7.47
C LEU A 56 -23.69 16.64 7.60
N MET A 57 -23.06 16.31 6.48
CA MET A 57 -21.63 16.03 6.37
C MET A 57 -20.90 17.31 5.95
N LEU A 58 -19.98 17.76 6.79
CA LEU A 58 -19.01 18.82 6.49
C LEU A 58 -17.62 18.19 6.59
N HIS A 59 -16.92 18.06 5.45
CA HIS A 59 -15.71 17.24 5.34
C HIS A 59 -15.97 15.80 5.86
N THR A 60 -15.24 15.34 6.87
CA THR A 60 -15.42 14.02 7.51
C THR A 60 -16.37 14.03 8.72
N ILE A 61 -16.81 15.21 9.18
CA ILE A 61 -17.62 15.35 10.39
C ILE A 61 -19.11 15.30 10.00
N GLY A 62 -19.87 14.42 10.65
CA GLY A 62 -21.31 14.28 10.46
C GLY A 62 -22.11 14.79 11.65
N MET A 63 -22.99 15.76 11.42
CA MET A 63 -23.88 16.35 12.43
C MET A 63 -25.33 15.88 12.18
N PRO A 64 -26.09 15.47 13.22
CA PRO A 64 -27.47 15.04 13.05
C PRO A 64 -28.40 16.21 12.73
N LEU A 65 -29.43 15.94 11.92
CA LEU A 65 -30.56 16.84 11.65
C LEU A 65 -31.84 16.17 12.13
N THR A 66 -32.54 16.81 13.06
CA THR A 66 -33.69 16.26 13.80
C THR A 66 -34.91 17.21 13.74
N ASP A 67 -36.03 16.78 14.34
CA ASP A 67 -37.29 17.52 14.42
C ASP A 67 -37.83 18.02 13.07
N GLY A 68 -37.51 17.28 12.00
CA GLY A 68 -37.78 17.73 10.65
C GLY A 68 -39.24 17.63 10.25
N LYS A 69 -39.73 18.67 9.56
CA LYS A 69 -41.11 18.80 9.09
C LYS A 69 -41.13 19.05 7.59
N ILE A 70 -42.18 18.54 6.95
CA ILE A 70 -42.45 18.68 5.51
C ILE A 70 -43.80 19.40 5.36
N ASP A 71 -43.82 20.48 4.59
CA ASP A 71 -45.03 21.23 4.22
C ASP A 71 -45.00 21.52 2.71
N GLY A 72 -45.63 20.64 1.92
CA GLY A 72 -45.56 20.66 0.47
C GLY A 72 -44.12 20.49 -0.02
N ASN A 73 -43.58 21.51 -0.70
CA ASN A 73 -42.19 21.54 -1.15
C ASN A 73 -41.22 22.24 -0.16
N LYS A 74 -41.70 22.61 1.03
CA LYS A 74 -40.86 23.20 2.07
C LYS A 74 -40.48 22.15 3.10
N ILE A 75 -39.24 22.22 3.56
CA ILE A 75 -38.75 21.46 4.71
C ILE A 75 -38.21 22.41 5.76
N SER A 76 -38.26 21.98 7.01
CA SER A 76 -37.50 22.60 8.12
C SER A 76 -36.86 21.48 8.93
N LEU A 77 -35.65 21.70 9.41
CA LEU A 77 -34.82 20.77 10.20
C LEU A 77 -34.09 21.54 11.30
N ILE A 78 -33.76 20.85 12.39
CA ILE A 78 -32.94 21.40 13.47
C ILE A 78 -31.61 20.65 13.53
N MET A 79 -30.50 21.39 13.46
CA MET A 79 -29.17 20.87 13.75
C MET A 79 -28.82 21.22 15.19
N ASP A 80 -28.60 20.21 16.04
CA ASP A 80 -28.06 20.40 17.38
C ASP A 80 -26.53 20.25 17.35
N VAL A 81 -25.83 21.29 17.83
CA VAL A 81 -24.37 21.28 18.01
C VAL A 81 -23.97 21.26 19.50
N GLY A 82 -24.89 20.87 20.38
CA GLY A 82 -24.72 20.67 21.82
C GLY A 82 -24.81 21.95 22.66
N TRP A 83 -24.47 23.11 22.09
CA TRP A 83 -24.57 24.42 22.75
C TRP A 83 -25.60 25.36 22.10
N LYS A 84 -26.20 24.97 20.98
CA LYS A 84 -27.21 25.75 20.26
C LYS A 84 -27.99 24.88 19.27
N LEU A 85 -29.30 25.09 19.20
CA LEU A 85 -30.15 24.60 18.11
C LEU A 85 -30.11 25.58 16.93
N ILE A 86 -29.83 25.08 15.73
CA ILE A 86 -29.69 25.86 14.51
C ILE A 86 -30.77 25.43 13.52
N PRO A 87 -31.66 26.32 13.06
CA PRO A 87 -32.66 25.99 12.06
C PRO A 87 -32.04 25.89 10.66
N TRP A 88 -32.57 24.95 9.88
CA TRP A 88 -32.26 24.70 8.48
C TRP A 88 -33.58 24.60 7.71
N ASP A 89 -33.92 25.66 6.99
CA ASP A 89 -35.13 25.73 6.17
C ASP A 89 -34.76 25.47 4.71
N GLY A 90 -35.53 24.62 4.03
CA GLY A 90 -35.29 24.23 2.64
C GLY A 90 -36.53 24.40 1.77
N ILE A 91 -36.33 24.79 0.52
CA ILE A 91 -37.36 24.78 -0.52
C ILE A 91 -36.89 23.88 -1.66
N ILE A 92 -37.70 22.88 -2.01
CA ILE A 92 -37.40 21.88 -3.02
C ILE A 92 -38.03 22.31 -4.36
N ASP A 93 -37.23 22.20 -5.42
CA ASP A 93 -37.55 22.53 -6.81
C ASP A 93 -36.93 21.43 -7.71
N GLY A 94 -37.60 20.27 -7.73
CA GLY A 94 -37.09 19.04 -8.34
C GLY A 94 -35.74 18.62 -7.74
N ASP A 95 -34.76 18.37 -8.60
CA ASP A 95 -33.38 18.01 -8.20
C ASP A 95 -32.58 19.16 -7.54
N LYS A 96 -33.24 20.24 -7.08
CA LYS A 96 -32.59 21.34 -6.36
C LYS A 96 -33.29 21.63 -5.04
N MET A 97 -32.49 21.91 -4.02
CA MET A 97 -32.93 22.34 -2.71
C MET A 97 -32.25 23.66 -2.36
N HIS A 98 -33.05 24.72 -2.29
CA HIS A 98 -32.63 26.03 -1.84
C HIS A 98 -32.69 26.05 -0.32
N VAL A 99 -31.52 25.95 0.33
CA VAL A 99 -31.39 25.88 1.78
C VAL A 99 -31.01 27.25 2.33
N THR A 100 -31.66 27.64 3.43
CA THR A 100 -31.30 28.78 4.25
C THR A 100 -31.05 28.34 5.68
N THR A 101 -29.92 28.75 6.26
CA THR A 101 -29.60 28.51 7.67
C THR A 101 -28.92 29.72 8.28
N THR A 102 -29.10 29.93 9.59
CA THR A 102 -28.48 31.03 10.33
C THR A 102 -27.40 30.50 11.28
N TYR A 103 -26.20 30.30 10.72
CA TYR A 103 -25.03 29.78 11.43
C TYR A 103 -23.93 30.84 11.56
N PHE A 104 -23.20 30.82 12.69
CA PHE A 104 -22.09 31.70 13.09
C PHE A 104 -22.31 33.23 12.96
N GLN A 105 -22.09 33.96 14.06
CA GLN A 105 -22.19 35.43 14.16
C GLN A 105 -23.54 36.05 13.76
N GLY A 106 -24.60 35.26 13.57
CA GLY A 106 -25.95 35.75 13.28
C GLY A 106 -26.20 36.12 11.81
N LYS A 107 -25.30 35.72 10.89
CA LYS A 107 -25.55 35.83 9.44
C LYS A 107 -26.39 34.65 8.96
N SER A 108 -27.32 34.92 8.05
CA SER A 108 -28.04 33.89 7.30
C SER A 108 -27.28 33.58 6.01
N TYR A 109 -27.13 32.30 5.72
CA TYR A 109 -26.51 31.76 4.52
C TYR A 109 -27.59 31.10 3.68
N THR A 110 -27.64 31.42 2.38
CA THR A 110 -28.51 30.76 1.40
C THR A 110 -27.66 30.14 0.31
N PHE A 111 -27.89 28.87 0.01
CA PHE A 111 -27.14 28.09 -0.97
C PHE A 111 -28.05 27.02 -1.61
N VAL A 112 -27.57 26.41 -2.68
CA VAL A 112 -28.30 25.36 -3.41
C VAL A 112 -27.58 24.03 -3.21
N LEU A 113 -28.32 23.04 -2.76
CA LEU A 113 -27.92 21.63 -2.86
C LEU A 113 -28.61 21.04 -4.10
N ASN A 114 -27.91 20.19 -4.83
CA ASN A 114 -28.46 19.44 -5.94
C ASN A 114 -28.69 18.01 -5.47
N LYS A 115 -29.83 17.43 -5.83
CA LYS A 115 -30.13 16.03 -5.59
C LYS A 115 -29.13 15.21 -6.38
N THR A 116 -28.32 14.45 -5.67
CA THR A 116 -27.51 13.39 -6.27
C THR A 116 -28.33 12.13 -6.22
N SER A 117 -28.38 11.40 -7.33
CA SER A 117 -28.63 9.97 -7.23
C SER A 117 -27.59 9.41 -6.26
N SER A 118 -28.05 8.92 -5.11
CA SER A 118 -27.20 8.20 -4.16
C SER A 118 -26.71 6.88 -4.75
N VAL A 119 -27.42 6.38 -5.77
CA VAL A 119 -27.08 5.24 -6.60
C VAL A 119 -25.86 5.56 -7.48
N ARG A 120 -24.73 4.95 -7.12
CA ARG A 120 -23.47 4.96 -7.86
C ARG A 120 -23.32 3.68 -8.68
N ASN A 121 -23.07 3.84 -9.98
CA ASN A 121 -22.58 2.73 -10.80
C ASN A 121 -21.13 2.43 -10.41
N LEU A 122 -20.88 1.18 -10.05
CA LEU A 122 -19.57 0.64 -9.69
C LEU A 122 -19.09 -0.25 -10.83
N THR A 123 -18.04 0.18 -11.51
CA THR A 123 -17.31 -0.66 -12.46
C THR A 123 -15.85 -0.69 -12.06
N ALA A 124 -15.26 -1.89 -12.08
CA ALA A 124 -13.84 -2.09 -11.90
C ALA A 124 -13.35 -3.29 -12.71
N LYS A 125 -12.06 -3.33 -13.00
CA LYS A 125 -11.36 -4.51 -13.49
C LYS A 125 -10.58 -5.14 -12.35
N VAL A 126 -10.46 -6.47 -12.33
CA VAL A 126 -9.60 -7.19 -11.38
C VAL A 126 -8.56 -7.98 -12.16
N ILE A 127 -7.30 -7.81 -11.75
CA ILE A 127 -6.14 -8.45 -12.38
C ILE A 127 -5.25 -9.16 -11.36
N ASP A 128 -4.39 -10.05 -11.86
CA ASP A 128 -3.34 -10.72 -11.10
C ASP A 128 -1.97 -10.04 -11.21
N GLY A 129 -0.97 -10.66 -10.57
CA GLY A 129 0.45 -10.28 -10.60
C GLY A 129 1.08 -10.13 -12.00
N LEU A 130 0.47 -10.71 -13.04
CA LEU A 130 0.92 -10.63 -14.43
C LEU A 130 0.00 -9.75 -15.30
N GLY A 131 -0.95 -9.04 -14.70
CA GLY A 131 -1.92 -8.17 -15.38
C GLY A 131 -3.06 -8.92 -16.08
N ARG A 132 -3.20 -10.24 -15.84
CA ARG A 132 -4.24 -11.07 -16.44
C ARG A 132 -5.56 -10.87 -15.70
N PRO A 133 -6.72 -10.86 -16.41
CA PRO A 133 -8.02 -10.71 -15.77
C PRO A 133 -8.32 -11.89 -14.83
N LEU A 134 -8.89 -11.59 -13.66
CA LEU A 134 -9.29 -12.60 -12.67
C LEU A 134 -10.81 -12.74 -12.59
N LYS A 135 -11.32 -13.90 -13.01
CA LYS A 135 -12.70 -14.35 -12.82
C LYS A 135 -12.99 -14.71 -11.35
N ASP A 136 -14.24 -14.62 -10.92
CA ASP A 136 -14.74 -15.11 -9.64
C ASP A 136 -14.00 -14.49 -8.42
N VAL A 137 -13.56 -13.24 -8.55
CA VAL A 137 -13.12 -12.42 -7.40
C VAL A 137 -14.34 -11.81 -6.76
N VAL A 138 -14.43 -11.90 -5.43
CA VAL A 138 -15.50 -11.29 -4.65
C VAL A 138 -15.03 -9.93 -4.13
N ILE A 139 -15.84 -8.89 -4.32
CA ILE A 139 -15.65 -7.58 -3.68
C ILE A 139 -16.86 -7.32 -2.78
N LYS A 140 -16.62 -7.31 -1.47
CA LYS A 140 -17.62 -6.96 -0.46
C LYS A 140 -17.49 -5.49 -0.09
N ILE A 141 -18.58 -4.74 -0.24
CA ILE A 141 -18.74 -3.43 0.39
C ILE A 141 -19.22 -3.71 1.81
N GLN A 142 -18.41 -3.34 2.80
CA GLN A 142 -18.69 -3.60 4.21
C GLN A 142 -18.71 -2.30 5.00
N TRP A 143 -19.72 -2.13 5.85
CA TRP A 143 -19.73 -1.10 6.87
C TRP A 143 -19.07 -1.63 8.14
N TYR A 144 -18.19 -0.82 8.71
CA TYR A 144 -17.57 -1.03 10.01
C TYR A 144 -18.14 -0.01 10.98
N ASP A 145 -18.95 -0.49 11.92
CA ASP A 145 -19.42 0.32 13.04
C ASP A 145 -18.27 0.48 14.05
N ASN A 146 -18.01 1.72 14.46
CA ASN A 146 -17.07 2.07 15.51
C ASN A 146 -17.71 2.95 16.60
N SER A 147 -19.04 2.96 16.68
CA SER A 147 -19.81 3.66 17.70
C SER A 147 -19.53 3.11 19.11
N ASN A 148 -19.22 1.82 19.22
CA ASN A 148 -18.59 1.21 20.39
C ASN A 148 -17.08 1.04 20.15
N LYS A 149 -16.25 1.33 21.15
CA LYS A 149 -14.79 1.14 21.07
C LYS A 149 -14.36 -0.29 21.37
N ASP A 150 -15.19 -1.04 22.07
CA ASP A 150 -14.88 -2.38 22.57
C ASP A 150 -15.46 -3.51 21.68
N ASP A 151 -16.25 -3.17 20.67
CA ASP A 151 -16.83 -4.12 19.70
C ASP A 151 -16.97 -3.45 18.32
N VAL A 152 -16.43 -4.09 17.28
CA VAL A 152 -16.45 -3.59 15.88
C VAL A 152 -17.34 -4.51 15.06
N HIS A 153 -18.57 -4.06 14.82
CA HIS A 153 -19.52 -4.79 13.99
C HIS A 153 -19.24 -4.55 12.50
N THR A 154 -19.07 -5.63 11.74
CA THR A 154 -18.94 -5.60 10.28
C THR A 154 -20.25 -6.07 9.65
N VAL A 155 -20.81 -5.29 8.72
CA VAL A 155 -22.03 -5.66 7.97
C VAL A 155 -21.74 -5.64 6.47
N ASP A 156 -22.01 -6.75 5.80
CA ASP A 156 -21.96 -6.87 4.34
C ASP A 156 -23.14 -6.09 3.73
N LEU A 157 -22.83 -4.99 3.06
CA LEU A 157 -23.82 -4.12 2.41
C LEU A 157 -24.10 -4.56 0.96
N LEU A 158 -23.06 -4.93 0.23
CA LEU A 158 -23.15 -5.41 -1.14
C LEU A 158 -22.02 -6.38 -1.43
N THR A 159 -22.33 -7.51 -2.06
CA THR A 159 -21.34 -8.45 -2.59
C THR A 159 -21.37 -8.41 -4.12
N LEU A 160 -20.24 -8.09 -4.73
CA LEU A 160 -20.05 -8.10 -6.18
C LEU A 160 -19.05 -9.19 -6.58
N GLN A 161 -19.14 -9.67 -7.82
CA GLN A 161 -18.24 -10.70 -8.35
C GLN A 161 -17.72 -10.33 -9.74
N SER A 162 -16.48 -10.71 -10.06
CA SER A 162 -15.88 -10.46 -11.37
C SER A 162 -16.23 -11.53 -12.42
N ASP A 163 -16.48 -11.08 -13.64
CA ASP A 163 -16.75 -11.94 -14.81
C ASP A 163 -15.46 -12.57 -15.40
N GLU A 164 -15.59 -13.30 -16.52
CA GLU A 164 -14.46 -13.98 -17.18
C GLU A 164 -13.39 -13.02 -17.73
N LYS A 165 -13.71 -11.74 -17.88
CA LYS A 165 -12.81 -10.66 -18.29
C LYS A 165 -12.29 -9.87 -17.09
N GLY A 166 -12.55 -10.36 -15.87
CA GLY A 166 -12.21 -9.71 -14.62
C GLY A 166 -13.03 -8.46 -14.35
N ILE A 167 -14.13 -8.21 -15.05
CA ILE A 167 -14.94 -7.02 -14.87
C ILE A 167 -15.95 -7.24 -13.76
N VAL A 168 -15.92 -6.37 -12.76
CA VAL A 168 -16.92 -6.25 -11.72
C VAL A 168 -17.84 -5.11 -12.10
N ASN A 169 -19.15 -5.38 -12.17
CA ASN A 169 -20.19 -4.36 -12.29
C ASN A 169 -21.15 -4.47 -11.13
N GLY A 170 -21.56 -3.32 -10.60
CA GLY A 170 -22.48 -3.21 -9.49
C GLY A 170 -23.19 -1.87 -9.46
N ILE A 171 -24.25 -1.81 -8.68
CA ILE A 171 -25.02 -0.60 -8.42
C ILE A 171 -25.09 -0.48 -6.90
N TRP A 172 -24.64 0.64 -6.34
CA TRP A 172 -24.54 0.83 -4.89
C TRP A 172 -25.22 2.14 -4.46
N ASP A 173 -26.16 2.07 -3.52
CA ASP A 173 -26.86 3.24 -3.00
C ASP A 173 -26.16 3.81 -1.76
N GLU A 174 -25.52 4.97 -1.90
CA GLU A 174 -24.81 5.64 -0.81
C GLU A 174 -25.73 6.32 0.22
N SER A 175 -27.06 6.28 0.07
CA SER A 175 -28.00 6.84 1.07
C SER A 175 -28.03 6.02 2.36
N GLU A 176 -27.64 4.74 2.30
CA GLU A 176 -27.55 3.82 3.45
C GLU A 176 -26.31 4.04 4.34
N ARG A 177 -25.59 5.18 4.21
CA ARG A 177 -24.37 5.46 4.99
C ARG A 177 -24.66 5.68 6.49
N LEU A 178 -24.66 4.58 7.23
CA LEU A 178 -24.65 4.50 8.70
C LEU A 178 -23.41 5.19 9.31
N THR A 179 -23.41 5.39 10.63
CA THR A 179 -22.27 5.95 11.36
C THR A 179 -21.08 4.99 11.39
N GLY A 180 -19.94 5.35 10.80
CA GLY A 180 -18.75 4.50 10.74
C GLY A 180 -17.98 4.76 9.46
N PHE A 181 -17.23 3.76 8.98
CA PHE A 181 -16.54 3.81 7.70
C PHE A 181 -16.89 2.61 6.81
N ILE A 182 -16.69 2.76 5.50
CA ILE A 182 -16.89 1.70 4.50
C ILE A 182 -15.52 1.17 4.09
N MET A 183 -15.39 -0.15 3.97
CA MET A 183 -14.26 -0.80 3.32
C MET A 183 -14.73 -1.65 2.14
N PHE A 184 -13.86 -1.80 1.16
CA PHE A 184 -14.02 -2.69 0.01
C PHE A 184 -13.06 -3.86 0.20
N ASN A 185 -13.57 -4.98 0.70
CA ASN A 185 -12.79 -6.20 0.92
C ASN A 185 -12.77 -7.05 -0.35
N VAL A 186 -11.57 -7.30 -0.88
CA VAL A 186 -11.32 -7.97 -2.15
C VAL A 186 -10.74 -9.35 -1.86
N GLU A 187 -11.45 -10.39 -2.24
CA GLU A 187 -11.18 -11.77 -1.83
C GLU A 187 -11.25 -12.74 -3.02
N LYS A 188 -10.30 -13.67 -3.09
CA LYS A 188 -10.38 -14.85 -3.97
C LYS A 188 -9.59 -16.01 -3.33
N PRO A 189 -10.16 -17.24 -3.24
CA PRO A 189 -9.43 -18.40 -2.75
C PRO A 189 -8.13 -18.63 -3.54
N GLY A 190 -7.02 -18.85 -2.82
CA GLY A 190 -5.68 -18.98 -3.41
C GLY A 190 -4.99 -17.65 -3.76
N TYR A 191 -5.54 -16.51 -3.36
CA TYR A 191 -4.95 -15.17 -3.53
C TYR A 191 -4.95 -14.41 -2.20
N GLN A 192 -4.01 -13.48 -2.05
CA GLN A 192 -3.91 -12.58 -0.92
C GLN A 192 -5.03 -11.53 -0.97
N GLY A 193 -6.06 -11.72 -0.13
CA GLY A 193 -7.12 -10.73 0.02
C GLY A 193 -6.65 -9.46 0.72
N TYR A 194 -7.34 -8.34 0.49
CA TYR A 194 -7.05 -7.06 1.15
C TYR A 194 -8.28 -6.16 1.23
N ALA A 195 -8.22 -5.19 2.15
CA ALA A 195 -9.22 -4.14 2.31
C ALA A 195 -8.76 -2.84 1.64
N SER A 196 -9.66 -2.12 0.97
CA SER A 196 -9.46 -0.77 0.46
C SER A 196 -10.45 0.20 1.12
N SER A 197 -10.02 1.41 1.46
CA SER A 197 -10.93 2.49 1.90
C SER A 197 -11.82 3.02 0.78
N ASP A 198 -11.38 2.83 -0.47
CA ASP A 198 -11.97 3.47 -1.66
C ASP A 198 -12.21 2.46 -2.79
N TRP A 199 -13.25 2.70 -3.58
CA TRP A 199 -13.51 1.98 -4.82
C TRP A 199 -12.51 2.41 -5.90
N LYS A 200 -11.78 1.44 -6.47
CA LYS A 200 -10.78 1.65 -7.51
C LYS A 200 -11.33 1.24 -8.89
N SER A 201 -10.83 1.85 -9.96
CA SER A 201 -11.09 1.41 -11.33
C SER A 201 -10.42 0.07 -11.66
N GLU A 202 -9.33 -0.26 -10.96
CA GLU A 202 -8.66 -1.56 -11.04
C GLU A 202 -8.28 -2.06 -9.63
N PHE A 203 -8.54 -3.33 -9.36
CA PHE A 203 -8.11 -4.06 -8.17
C PHE A 203 -7.09 -5.13 -8.57
N PHE A 204 -6.13 -5.43 -7.69
CA PHE A 204 -4.98 -6.27 -7.99
C PHE A 204 -4.77 -7.32 -6.91
N LEU A 205 -4.79 -8.59 -7.28
CA LEU A 205 -4.65 -9.72 -6.36
C LEU A 205 -3.38 -10.53 -6.66
N LYS A 206 -2.61 -10.81 -5.62
CA LYS A 206 -1.44 -11.69 -5.72
C LYS A 206 -1.83 -13.12 -5.41
N ARG A 207 -1.46 -14.07 -6.28
CA ARG A 207 -1.62 -15.50 -6.00
C ARG A 207 -0.75 -15.90 -4.80
N GLY A 208 -1.31 -16.67 -3.88
CA GLY A 208 -0.58 -17.18 -2.71
C GLY A 208 0.19 -18.45 -3.04
N PHE A 209 1.43 -18.53 -2.54
CA PHE A 209 2.29 -19.71 -2.61
C PHE A 209 2.83 -20.06 -1.22
N ASP A 210 2.92 -21.36 -0.95
CA ASP A 210 3.46 -21.91 0.29
C ASP A 210 4.95 -22.25 0.17
N ASN A 211 5.55 -22.71 1.28
CA ASN A 211 6.96 -23.01 1.39
C ASN A 211 7.44 -24.27 0.62
N THR A 212 6.56 -25.02 -0.04
CA THR A 212 6.94 -26.16 -0.89
C THR A 212 7.17 -25.75 -2.35
N GLU A 213 6.64 -24.60 -2.78
CA GLU A 213 6.63 -24.20 -4.19
C GLU A 213 8.05 -23.99 -4.77
N VAL A 214 8.98 -23.44 -3.99
CA VAL A 214 10.37 -23.21 -4.44
C VAL A 214 11.06 -24.54 -4.77
N ALA A 215 10.91 -25.54 -3.89
CA ALA A 215 11.43 -26.88 -4.12
C ALA A 215 10.74 -27.56 -5.30
N ARG A 216 9.42 -27.39 -5.45
CA ARG A 216 8.66 -27.93 -6.60
C ARG A 216 9.16 -27.36 -7.93
N ILE A 217 9.47 -26.05 -7.99
CA ILE A 217 10.00 -25.40 -9.19
C ILE A 217 11.44 -25.86 -9.49
N ALA A 218 12.25 -26.12 -8.47
CA ALA A 218 13.62 -26.62 -8.65
C ALA A 218 13.67 -28.02 -9.31
N GLU A 219 12.59 -28.80 -9.26
CA GLU A 219 12.48 -30.10 -9.95
C GLU A 219 11.85 -30.00 -11.36
N LEU A 220 11.46 -28.81 -11.81
CA LEU A 220 11.03 -28.56 -13.20
C LEU A 220 12.23 -28.22 -14.10
N THR A 221 12.06 -28.34 -15.41
CA THR A 221 13.07 -27.95 -16.41
C THR A 221 12.44 -27.23 -17.61
N GLY A 222 13.21 -26.36 -18.27
CA GLY A 222 12.79 -25.64 -19.47
C GLY A 222 11.64 -24.67 -19.21
N ASP A 223 10.82 -24.41 -20.23
CA ASP A 223 9.70 -23.45 -20.21
C ASP A 223 8.79 -23.62 -19.00
N ALA A 224 8.51 -24.87 -18.58
CA ALA A 224 7.69 -25.16 -17.40
C ALA A 224 8.30 -24.63 -16.08
N GLN A 225 9.63 -24.60 -15.97
CA GLN A 225 10.34 -24.01 -14.84
C GLN A 225 10.28 -22.48 -14.89
N VAL A 226 10.48 -21.90 -16.08
CA VAL A 226 10.43 -20.46 -16.32
C VAL A 226 9.03 -19.91 -16.01
N ASP A 227 7.98 -20.53 -16.54
CA ASP A 227 6.59 -20.15 -16.28
C ASP A 227 6.22 -20.27 -14.79
N ALA A 228 6.61 -21.36 -14.12
CA ALA A 228 6.32 -21.53 -12.70
C ALA A 228 7.09 -20.53 -11.81
N MET A 229 8.35 -20.21 -12.14
CA MET A 229 9.09 -19.13 -11.49
C MET A 229 8.41 -17.78 -11.73
N ARG A 230 7.93 -17.50 -12.95
CA ARG A 230 7.22 -16.27 -13.30
C ARG A 230 5.93 -16.09 -12.49
N GLU A 231 5.14 -17.16 -12.34
CA GLU A 231 3.97 -17.20 -11.47
C GLU A 231 4.35 -16.86 -10.02
N LEU A 232 5.35 -17.56 -9.45
CA LEU A 232 5.84 -17.36 -8.09
C LEU A 232 6.29 -15.92 -7.83
N LEU A 233 7.09 -15.33 -8.73
CA LEU A 233 7.58 -13.95 -8.57
C LEU A 233 6.49 -12.89 -8.70
N SER A 234 5.37 -13.21 -9.35
CA SER A 234 4.19 -12.33 -9.45
C SER A 234 3.28 -12.38 -8.21
N GLY A 235 3.43 -13.42 -7.38
CA GLY A 235 2.55 -13.72 -6.26
C GLY A 235 2.91 -13.04 -4.93
N THR A 236 2.31 -13.58 -3.88
CA THR A 236 2.77 -13.48 -2.49
C THR A 236 3.32 -14.83 -2.05
N PHE A 237 4.26 -14.80 -1.13
CA PHE A 237 4.89 -16.01 -0.60
C PHE A 237 4.80 -15.96 0.92
N GLU A 238 4.04 -16.89 1.50
CA GLU A 238 3.79 -16.94 2.93
C GLU A 238 4.54 -18.11 3.54
N SER A 239 5.53 -17.81 4.38
CA SER A 239 6.26 -18.80 5.15
C SER A 239 6.60 -18.23 6.53
N PRO A 240 6.18 -18.87 7.64
CA PRO A 240 6.51 -18.42 8.98
C PRO A 240 7.98 -18.67 9.38
N VAL A 241 8.77 -19.36 8.53
CA VAL A 241 10.12 -19.82 8.87
C VAL A 241 11.19 -19.38 7.86
N HIS A 242 10.86 -19.24 6.57
CA HIS A 242 11.83 -19.04 5.50
C HIS A 242 11.41 -17.96 4.49
N ASN A 243 12.15 -16.84 4.43
CA ASN A 243 12.01 -15.86 3.33
C ASN A 243 12.26 -16.53 1.96
N LEU A 244 11.41 -16.22 0.98
CA LEU A 244 11.53 -16.62 -0.43
C LEU A 244 12.96 -16.47 -0.97
N ASP A 245 13.58 -15.30 -0.77
CA ASP A 245 14.92 -14.98 -1.26
C ASP A 245 15.96 -16.01 -0.76
N ALA A 246 15.82 -16.47 0.49
CA ALA A 246 16.74 -17.44 1.10
C ALA A 246 16.53 -18.87 0.60
N GLN A 247 15.30 -19.26 0.26
CA GLN A 247 15.03 -20.58 -0.34
C GLN A 247 15.51 -20.64 -1.79
N ILE A 248 15.36 -19.55 -2.54
CA ILE A 248 15.89 -19.45 -3.90
C ILE A 248 17.43 -19.43 -3.88
N PHE A 249 18.04 -18.75 -2.90
CA PHE A 249 19.49 -18.81 -2.68
C PHE A 249 19.98 -20.23 -2.35
N GLU A 250 19.25 -20.98 -1.53
CA GLU A 250 19.59 -22.37 -1.19
C GLU A 250 19.69 -23.25 -2.45
N LEU A 251 18.75 -23.07 -3.39
CA LEU A 251 18.62 -23.84 -4.63
C LEU A 251 19.10 -23.08 -5.88
N GLU A 252 20.00 -22.10 -5.72
CA GLU A 252 20.34 -21.15 -6.81
C GLU A 252 20.91 -21.83 -8.06
N ASP A 253 21.70 -22.89 -7.91
CA ASP A 253 22.24 -23.69 -9.03
C ASP A 253 21.15 -24.16 -10.02
N LYS A 254 19.98 -24.56 -9.49
CA LYS A 254 18.81 -24.99 -10.27
C LYS A 254 17.91 -23.85 -10.73
N LEU A 255 17.90 -22.71 -10.02
CA LEU A 255 16.91 -21.64 -10.18
C LEU A 255 17.48 -20.36 -10.82
N ARG A 256 18.80 -20.22 -10.92
CA ARG A 256 19.48 -19.05 -11.50
C ARG A 256 19.23 -18.90 -13.00
N ALA A 257 19.14 -20.00 -13.74
CA ALA A 257 18.86 -19.98 -15.17
C ALA A 257 17.48 -19.35 -15.52
N PRO A 258 16.33 -19.82 -14.98
CA PRO A 258 15.03 -19.19 -15.25
C PRO A 258 14.97 -17.75 -14.72
N LEU A 259 15.63 -17.43 -13.59
CA LEU A 259 15.72 -16.04 -13.11
C LEU A 259 16.39 -15.12 -14.14
N ARG A 260 17.50 -15.54 -14.75
CA ARG A 260 18.21 -14.75 -15.78
C ARG A 260 17.36 -14.49 -17.02
N GLU A 261 16.58 -15.47 -17.47
CA GLU A 261 15.65 -15.30 -18.59
C GLU A 261 14.56 -14.27 -18.26
N LEU A 262 13.97 -14.40 -17.06
CA LEU A 262 12.90 -13.57 -16.58
C LEU A 262 13.29 -12.11 -16.29
N VAL A 263 14.58 -11.76 -16.22
CA VAL A 263 15.04 -10.35 -16.10
C VAL A 263 14.45 -9.46 -17.22
N THR A 264 14.16 -10.02 -18.38
CA THR A 264 13.58 -9.30 -19.53
C THR A 264 12.06 -9.17 -19.49
N ASP A 265 11.37 -9.83 -18.54
CA ASP A 265 9.91 -9.77 -18.43
C ASP A 265 9.46 -8.40 -17.91
N ARG A 266 8.46 -7.82 -18.58
CA ARG A 266 7.93 -6.47 -18.31
C ARG A 266 7.34 -6.31 -16.90
N ASN A 267 6.78 -7.36 -16.31
CA ASN A 267 6.04 -7.30 -15.05
C ASN A 267 6.90 -7.74 -13.86
N ILE A 268 7.73 -8.77 -14.04
CA ILE A 268 8.51 -9.37 -12.94
C ILE A 268 10.04 -9.27 -13.10
N GLY A 269 10.56 -8.72 -14.21
CA GLY A 269 12.00 -8.67 -14.47
C GLY A 269 12.81 -7.90 -13.43
N THR A 270 12.24 -6.83 -12.86
CA THR A 270 12.85 -6.14 -11.71
C THR A 270 12.96 -7.04 -10.47
N ARG A 271 11.97 -7.91 -10.22
CA ARG A 271 11.99 -8.83 -9.08
C ARG A 271 12.94 -10.00 -9.32
N ALA A 272 13.01 -10.52 -10.54
CA ALA A 272 14.01 -11.51 -10.93
C ALA A 272 15.44 -10.96 -10.77
N GLY A 273 15.70 -9.75 -11.26
CA GLY A 273 16.98 -9.04 -11.10
C GLY A 273 17.36 -8.77 -9.64
N GLN A 274 16.39 -8.41 -8.78
CA GLN A 274 16.61 -8.25 -7.34
C GLN A 274 17.04 -9.55 -6.64
N ILE A 275 16.49 -10.69 -7.06
CA ILE A 275 16.86 -12.01 -6.52
C ILE A 275 18.23 -12.43 -7.03
N LEU A 276 18.53 -12.20 -8.30
CA LEU A 276 19.87 -12.38 -8.85
C LEU A 276 20.92 -11.52 -8.13
N ALA A 277 20.58 -10.27 -7.81
CA ALA A 277 21.42 -9.41 -6.98
C ALA A 277 21.63 -10.00 -5.57
N PHE A 278 20.60 -10.63 -4.98
CA PHE A 278 20.73 -11.33 -3.70
C PHE A 278 21.61 -12.59 -3.77
N ILE A 279 21.65 -13.29 -4.91
CA ILE A 279 22.61 -14.40 -5.15
C ILE A 279 24.03 -13.83 -5.33
N GLY A 280 24.17 -12.64 -5.92
CA GLY A 280 25.39 -11.83 -5.90
C GLY A 280 26.45 -12.21 -6.93
N VAL A 281 26.07 -12.85 -8.05
CA VAL A 281 27.01 -13.28 -9.10
C VAL A 281 27.25 -12.14 -10.11
N PRO A 282 28.51 -11.73 -10.40
CA PRO A 282 28.79 -10.51 -11.18
C PRO A 282 28.18 -10.42 -12.59
N GLU A 283 28.12 -11.52 -13.36
CA GLU A 283 27.44 -11.51 -14.68
C GLU A 283 25.90 -11.48 -14.60
N ASP A 284 25.31 -11.66 -13.42
CA ASP A 284 23.88 -11.41 -13.20
C ASP A 284 23.62 -9.96 -12.82
N LEU A 285 24.51 -9.34 -12.04
CA LEU A 285 24.43 -7.91 -11.72
C LEU A 285 24.47 -7.08 -13.01
N ARG A 286 25.41 -7.36 -13.91
CA ARG A 286 25.51 -6.72 -15.24
C ARG A 286 24.29 -6.96 -16.11
N LEU A 287 23.73 -8.17 -16.09
CA LEU A 287 22.47 -8.47 -16.77
C LEU A 287 21.33 -7.61 -16.20
N PHE A 288 21.28 -7.42 -14.88
CA PHE A 288 20.26 -6.60 -14.24
C PHE A 288 20.44 -5.11 -14.53
N ILE A 289 21.66 -4.54 -14.50
CA ILE A 289 21.90 -3.13 -14.88
C ILE A 289 21.29 -2.84 -16.26
N LYS A 290 21.62 -3.67 -17.24
CA LYS A 290 21.18 -3.52 -18.64
C LYS A 290 19.65 -3.55 -18.83
N HIS A 291 18.94 -4.20 -17.91
CA HIS A 291 17.48 -4.37 -17.95
C HIS A 291 16.77 -3.70 -16.75
N ALA A 292 17.48 -2.83 -16.02
CA ALA A 292 16.92 -2.10 -14.91
C ALA A 292 15.78 -1.17 -15.38
N PRO A 293 14.71 -1.01 -14.59
CA PRO A 293 13.67 -0.05 -14.92
C PRO A 293 14.25 1.38 -14.88
N PRO A 294 13.72 2.31 -15.70
CA PRO A 294 14.18 3.70 -15.68
C PRO A 294 13.98 4.29 -14.27
N PRO A 295 14.97 5.00 -13.70
CA PRO A 295 14.84 5.59 -12.38
C PRO A 295 13.67 6.58 -12.32
N ASP A 296 12.80 6.43 -11.32
CA ASP A 296 11.81 7.45 -11.00
C ASP A 296 12.51 8.65 -10.33
N LYS A 297 12.07 9.87 -10.62
CA LYS A 297 12.61 11.09 -9.98
C LYS A 297 11.64 11.70 -8.96
N GLU A 298 10.44 11.14 -8.82
CA GLU A 298 9.48 11.52 -7.79
C GLU A 298 10.06 11.28 -6.37
N PRO A 299 10.13 12.32 -5.53
CA PRO A 299 10.66 12.20 -4.17
C PRO A 299 9.74 11.35 -3.30
N TYR A 300 10.33 10.68 -2.30
CA TYR A 300 9.64 9.82 -1.32
C TYR A 300 8.92 8.58 -1.90
N THR A 301 9.24 8.18 -3.14
CA THR A 301 8.79 6.89 -3.68
C THR A 301 9.79 5.77 -3.34
N ASN A 302 9.30 4.55 -3.15
CA ASN A 302 10.13 3.34 -2.99
C ASN A 302 10.42 2.64 -4.33
N LYS A 303 10.10 3.29 -5.45
CA LYS A 303 10.18 2.72 -6.81
C LYS A 303 11.61 2.39 -7.24
N ASN A 304 12.60 3.10 -6.69
CA ASN A 304 14.03 2.88 -6.96
C ASN A 304 14.72 1.92 -5.98
N SER A 305 13.97 1.22 -5.11
CA SER A 305 14.50 0.23 -4.17
C SER A 305 15.25 -0.95 -4.81
N TRP A 306 15.10 -1.17 -6.13
CA TRP A 306 15.94 -2.08 -6.91
C TRP A 306 17.41 -1.63 -6.96
N ALA A 307 17.66 -0.33 -7.05
CA ALA A 307 19.01 0.24 -7.17
C ALA A 307 19.79 0.08 -5.86
N PHE A 308 19.13 0.18 -4.71
CA PHE A 308 19.72 -0.17 -3.42
C PHE A 308 20.22 -1.62 -3.38
N GLN A 309 19.40 -2.58 -3.81
CA GLN A 309 19.80 -4.00 -3.82
C GLN A 309 20.99 -4.26 -4.74
N LEU A 310 21.00 -3.64 -5.92
CA LEU A 310 22.07 -3.78 -6.90
C LEU A 310 23.37 -3.09 -6.43
N ALA A 311 23.28 -1.88 -5.87
CA ALA A 311 24.45 -1.16 -5.35
C ALA A 311 25.08 -1.86 -4.13
N THR A 312 24.27 -2.47 -3.25
CA THR A 312 24.75 -3.18 -2.05
C THR A 312 25.38 -4.55 -2.32
N THR A 313 25.38 -5.01 -3.58
CA THR A 313 25.89 -6.33 -4.01
C THR A 313 26.96 -6.23 -5.09
N MET A 314 27.39 -5.01 -5.44
CA MET A 314 28.37 -4.75 -6.50
C MET A 314 29.78 -4.56 -5.91
N PHE A 315 30.32 -5.62 -5.32
CA PHE A 315 31.60 -5.60 -4.58
C PHE A 315 32.86 -5.77 -5.44
N ASP A 316 32.69 -6.14 -6.71
CA ASP A 316 33.79 -6.39 -7.65
C ASP A 316 33.41 -5.88 -9.05
N PRO A 317 33.20 -4.55 -9.21
CA PRO A 317 32.88 -3.93 -10.49
C PRO A 317 34.10 -3.96 -11.44
N ILE A 318 33.92 -4.60 -12.59
CA ILE A 318 34.98 -4.83 -13.60
C ILE A 318 34.77 -3.91 -14.82
N THR A 319 33.53 -3.51 -15.13
CA THR A 319 33.19 -2.65 -16.27
C THR A 319 32.95 -1.20 -15.86
N GLU A 320 33.13 -0.27 -16.80
CA GLU A 320 32.76 1.13 -16.59
C GLU A 320 31.27 1.29 -16.26
N GLU A 321 30.39 0.48 -16.87
CA GLU A 321 28.94 0.50 -16.60
C GLU A 321 28.59 0.16 -15.13
N GLU A 322 29.34 -0.76 -14.50
CA GLU A 322 29.19 -1.09 -13.08
C GLU A 322 29.68 0.06 -12.18
N TRP A 323 30.81 0.67 -12.52
CA TRP A 323 31.37 1.81 -11.78
C TRP A 323 30.51 3.07 -11.91
N ASP A 324 30.03 3.38 -13.11
CA ASP A 324 29.12 4.49 -13.40
C ASP A 324 27.81 4.32 -12.62
N PHE A 325 27.25 3.11 -12.57
CA PHE A 325 26.05 2.81 -11.79
C PHE A 325 26.27 3.09 -10.28
N LEU A 326 27.38 2.63 -9.70
CA LEU A 326 27.73 2.93 -8.30
C LEU A 326 27.92 4.43 -8.07
N GLN A 327 28.57 5.14 -9.00
CA GLN A 327 28.80 6.58 -8.92
C GLN A 327 27.48 7.36 -8.99
N SER A 328 26.59 7.07 -9.94
CA SER A 328 25.26 7.69 -10.04
C SER A 328 24.39 7.45 -8.80
N CYS A 329 24.42 6.24 -8.23
CA CYS A 329 23.74 5.94 -6.98
C CYS A 329 24.32 6.78 -5.83
N ALA A 330 25.64 6.78 -5.65
CA ALA A 330 26.31 7.49 -4.55
C ALA A 330 26.25 9.02 -4.68
N LEU A 331 26.08 9.55 -5.89
CA LEU A 331 25.77 10.95 -6.20
C LEU A 331 24.28 11.32 -6.01
N ASN A 332 23.42 10.35 -5.72
CA ASN A 332 21.95 10.48 -5.63
C ASN A 332 21.25 10.96 -6.92
N GLU A 333 21.77 10.56 -8.09
CA GLU A 333 21.18 10.94 -9.39
C GLU A 333 19.82 10.24 -9.63
N LEU A 334 19.57 9.16 -8.90
CA LEU A 334 18.31 8.40 -8.85
C LEU A 334 17.31 8.98 -7.83
N ASN A 335 17.64 10.03 -7.08
CA ASN A 335 16.79 10.59 -6.02
C ASN A 335 16.29 9.55 -4.97
N ASP A 336 17.14 8.57 -4.66
CA ASP A 336 16.87 7.50 -3.68
C ASP A 336 18.00 7.47 -2.63
N GLY A 337 17.65 7.90 -1.41
CA GLY A 337 18.59 7.97 -0.29
C GLY A 337 19.07 6.61 0.21
N TRP A 338 18.32 5.53 -0.01
CA TRP A 338 18.77 4.18 0.29
C TRP A 338 19.82 3.73 -0.73
N ALA A 339 19.56 3.93 -2.03
CA ALA A 339 20.54 3.66 -3.07
C ALA A 339 21.85 4.45 -2.87
N GLN A 340 21.76 5.73 -2.48
CA GLN A 340 22.93 6.54 -2.10
C GLN A 340 23.68 5.95 -0.89
N ALA A 341 22.99 5.65 0.21
CA ALA A 341 23.63 5.09 1.41
C ALA A 341 24.28 3.72 1.13
N GLY A 342 23.59 2.87 0.37
CA GLY A 342 24.08 1.57 -0.07
C GLY A 342 25.34 1.69 -0.91
N ALA A 343 25.34 2.53 -1.95
CA ALA A 343 26.49 2.73 -2.82
C ALA A 343 27.70 3.34 -2.06
N ILE A 344 27.50 4.32 -1.17
CA ILE A 344 28.58 4.87 -0.33
C ILE A 344 29.20 3.77 0.55
N ASN A 345 28.37 2.90 1.16
CA ASN A 345 28.86 1.80 1.98
C ASN A 345 29.55 0.70 1.14
N THR A 346 29.07 0.39 -0.06
CA THR A 346 29.77 -0.51 -0.98
C THR A 346 31.13 0.06 -1.38
N LEU A 347 31.20 1.32 -1.80
CA LEU A 347 32.46 1.99 -2.16
C LEU A 347 33.46 2.01 -0.98
N LYS A 348 32.99 2.26 0.24
CA LYS A 348 33.78 2.12 1.47
C LYS A 348 34.40 0.72 1.58
N LEU A 349 33.60 -0.32 1.40
CA LEU A 349 33.99 -1.71 1.67
C LEU A 349 34.81 -2.35 0.53
N ILE A 350 34.66 -1.89 -0.72
CA ILE A 350 35.58 -2.20 -1.83
C ILE A 350 36.99 -1.65 -1.53
N ALA A 351 37.06 -0.49 -0.89
CA ALA A 351 38.30 0.17 -0.47
C ALA A 351 39.37 0.39 -1.56
N SER A 352 38.96 0.49 -2.82
CA SER A 352 39.88 0.74 -3.95
C SER A 352 40.24 2.23 -4.13
N PRO A 353 41.33 2.54 -4.85
CA PRO A 353 41.64 3.91 -5.27
C PRO A 353 40.49 4.58 -6.05
N ARG A 354 39.81 3.86 -6.95
CA ARG A 354 38.66 4.38 -7.71
C ARG A 354 37.46 4.67 -6.80
N SER A 355 37.21 3.80 -5.81
CA SER A 355 36.18 4.03 -4.79
C SER A 355 36.44 5.32 -4.00
N ARG A 356 37.71 5.57 -3.67
CA ARG A 356 38.15 6.79 -2.98
C ARG A 356 37.96 8.05 -3.84
N GLU A 357 38.26 7.99 -5.14
CA GLU A 357 38.07 9.09 -6.08
C GLU A 357 36.59 9.48 -6.19
N ILE A 358 35.70 8.50 -6.34
CA ILE A 358 34.24 8.70 -6.37
C ILE A 358 33.76 9.35 -5.05
N LEU A 359 34.20 8.84 -3.89
CA LEU A 359 33.85 9.40 -2.58
C LEU A 359 34.38 10.84 -2.39
N MET A 360 35.56 11.17 -2.92
CA MET A 360 36.08 12.54 -2.92
C MET A 360 35.27 13.48 -3.82
N GLU A 361 34.77 13.01 -4.97
CA GLU A 361 33.86 13.79 -5.81
C GLU A 361 32.53 14.07 -5.10
N ILE A 362 31.94 13.03 -4.46
CA ILE A 362 30.73 13.16 -3.66
C ILE A 362 30.96 14.20 -2.56
N LYS A 363 32.03 14.08 -1.75
CA LYS A 363 32.41 15.05 -0.71
C LYS A 363 32.52 16.49 -1.22
N LYS A 364 32.98 16.69 -2.46
CA LYS A 364 33.07 18.01 -3.10
C LYS A 364 31.68 18.58 -3.45
N LYS A 365 30.76 17.75 -3.94
CA LYS A 365 29.38 18.12 -4.30
C LYS A 365 28.45 18.20 -3.08
N SER A 366 28.69 17.41 -2.04
CA SER A 366 27.80 17.17 -0.90
C SER A 366 27.99 18.12 0.29
N LYS A 367 28.68 19.26 0.10
CA LYS A 367 28.95 20.21 1.18
C LYS A 367 27.66 20.66 1.86
N ASN A 368 27.55 20.39 3.16
CA ASN A 368 26.41 20.67 4.03
C ASN A 368 25.16 19.79 3.80
N ASN A 369 25.29 18.56 3.29
CA ASN A 369 24.20 17.58 3.32
C ASN A 369 24.33 16.56 4.48
N ASN A 370 23.25 15.83 4.77
CA ASN A 370 23.20 14.85 5.87
C ASN A 370 24.15 13.65 5.71
N PHE A 371 24.77 13.47 4.54
CA PHE A 371 25.67 12.35 4.24
C PHE A 371 27.16 12.70 4.39
N SER A 372 27.52 13.96 4.67
CA SER A 372 28.94 14.38 4.77
C SER A 372 29.75 13.51 5.73
N ASN A 373 29.20 13.24 6.92
CA ASN A 373 29.86 12.43 7.96
C ASN A 373 30.01 10.96 7.53
N TYR A 374 29.08 10.45 6.72
CA TYR A 374 29.10 9.08 6.19
C TYR A 374 30.20 8.94 5.12
N VAL A 375 30.29 9.92 4.21
CA VAL A 375 31.34 9.99 3.19
C VAL A 375 32.72 10.21 3.81
N ASP A 376 32.84 11.07 4.83
CA ASP A 376 34.10 11.28 5.56
C ASP A 376 34.56 10.00 6.29
N SER A 377 33.63 9.28 6.92
CA SER A 377 33.93 7.99 7.57
C SER A 377 34.30 6.90 6.55
N ALA A 378 33.68 6.92 5.36
CA ALA A 378 34.04 6.03 4.26
C ALA A 378 35.47 6.31 3.75
N ILE A 379 35.80 7.56 3.45
CA ILE A 379 37.15 7.96 3.00
C ILE A 379 38.20 7.62 4.06
N ALA A 380 37.94 7.92 5.34
CA ALA A 380 38.86 7.61 6.44
C ALA A 380 39.10 6.10 6.61
N TYR A 381 38.08 5.26 6.34
CA TYR A 381 38.24 3.81 6.30
C TYR A 381 39.17 3.39 5.15
N ILE A 382 38.98 3.89 3.92
CA ILE A 382 39.87 3.57 2.79
C ILE A 382 41.30 4.07 3.05
N ASP A 383 41.45 5.28 3.59
CA ASP A 383 42.75 5.87 3.95
C ASP A 383 43.50 5.09 5.03
N SER A 384 42.81 4.23 5.80
CA SER A 384 43.43 3.31 6.76
C SER A 384 44.08 2.06 6.12
N ASN A 385 43.98 1.90 4.79
CA ASN A 385 44.45 0.76 4.01
C ASN A 385 43.96 -0.60 4.58
N PRO A 386 42.64 -0.82 4.63
CA PRO A 386 42.04 -1.99 5.23
C PRO A 386 42.36 -3.24 4.41
N GLN A 387 42.39 -4.41 5.06
CA GLN A 387 42.45 -5.67 4.35
C GLN A 387 41.09 -6.00 3.72
N PRO A 388 41.04 -6.70 2.57
CA PRO A 388 39.81 -7.19 1.99
C PRO A 388 38.98 -8.01 2.99
N ILE A 389 37.65 -7.95 2.87
CA ILE A 389 36.75 -8.73 3.70
C ILE A 389 36.62 -10.14 3.12
N GLU A 390 37.65 -10.93 3.39
CA GLU A 390 37.75 -12.33 3.01
C GLU A 390 38.41 -13.17 4.11
N ASP A 391 38.09 -14.47 4.20
CA ASP A 391 38.72 -15.40 5.13
C ASP A 391 38.45 -16.87 4.72
N PRO A 392 39.37 -17.83 4.96
CA PRO A 392 39.06 -19.26 4.86
C PRO A 392 37.95 -19.73 5.82
N ASP A 393 37.81 -19.10 7.00
CA ASP A 393 36.69 -19.32 7.91
C ASP A 393 35.57 -18.30 7.69
N LEU A 394 34.41 -18.78 7.24
CA LEU A 394 33.23 -17.97 6.98
C LEU A 394 32.71 -17.23 8.22
N VAL A 395 32.85 -17.80 9.43
CA VAL A 395 32.40 -17.12 10.67
C VAL A 395 33.29 -15.92 10.96
N THR A 396 34.61 -16.07 10.80
CA THR A 396 35.59 -14.99 10.88
C THR A 396 35.37 -13.93 9.79
N ALA A 397 35.08 -14.32 8.54
CA ALA A 397 34.72 -13.38 7.48
C ALA A 397 33.45 -12.57 7.81
N GLY A 398 32.40 -13.23 8.34
CA GLY A 398 31.18 -12.57 8.80
C GLY A 398 31.40 -11.60 9.96
N LYS A 399 32.33 -11.91 10.88
CA LYS A 399 32.73 -11.00 11.95
C LYS A 399 33.40 -9.74 11.40
N LYS A 400 34.33 -9.87 10.44
CA LYS A 400 34.98 -8.73 9.77
C LYS A 400 33.94 -7.78 9.15
N VAL A 401 32.89 -8.29 8.51
CA VAL A 401 31.77 -7.46 8.01
C VAL A 401 31.16 -6.62 9.13
N ALA A 402 30.74 -7.28 10.21
CA ALA A 402 30.02 -6.61 11.29
C ALA A 402 30.85 -5.53 11.98
N GLU A 403 32.13 -5.83 12.25
CA GLU A 403 33.11 -4.89 12.80
C GLU A 403 33.41 -3.72 11.86
N THR A 404 33.14 -3.85 10.56
CA THR A 404 33.43 -2.81 9.56
C THR A 404 32.24 -1.90 9.28
N ILE A 405 31.01 -2.42 9.21
CA ILE A 405 29.84 -1.60 8.86
C ILE A 405 29.43 -0.63 9.98
N LYS A 406 29.52 -1.05 11.26
CA LYS A 406 29.33 -0.21 12.46
C LYS A 406 28.06 0.66 12.46
N VAL A 407 26.91 0.06 12.12
CA VAL A 407 25.60 0.75 12.08
C VAL A 407 24.97 0.91 13.48
N GLY A 408 25.47 0.16 14.46
CA GLY A 408 25.10 0.24 15.88
C GLY A 408 26.02 -0.66 16.71
N ASP A 409 25.59 -0.98 17.93
CA ASP A 409 26.24 -2.01 18.74
C ASP A 409 26.02 -3.39 18.09
N TRP A 410 27.09 -4.13 17.83
CA TRP A 410 27.01 -5.47 17.25
C TRP A 410 26.59 -6.50 18.30
N GLU A 411 25.52 -7.22 18.02
CA GLU A 411 24.91 -8.19 18.96
C GLU A 411 25.23 -9.65 18.63
N GLY A 412 26.05 -9.87 17.60
CA GLY A 412 26.42 -11.18 17.09
C GLY A 412 25.78 -11.52 15.75
N ASN A 413 26.37 -12.52 15.10
CA ASN A 413 25.90 -13.04 13.82
C ASN A 413 25.07 -14.31 14.06
N LYS A 414 24.06 -14.55 13.21
CA LYS A 414 23.39 -15.85 13.14
C LYS A 414 24.27 -16.86 12.40
N GLU A 415 24.01 -18.14 12.62
CA GLU A 415 24.63 -19.24 11.88
C GLU A 415 24.57 -19.00 10.36
N PRO A 416 25.66 -19.26 9.61
CA PRO A 416 25.66 -19.14 8.17
C PRO A 416 24.64 -20.09 7.52
N LYS A 417 23.97 -19.61 6.47
CA LYS A 417 23.18 -20.47 5.58
C LYS A 417 23.89 -20.62 4.24
N PHE A 418 23.97 -21.83 3.74
CA PHE A 418 24.67 -22.16 2.49
C PHE A 418 23.68 -22.37 1.34
N ASN A 419 24.16 -22.23 0.11
CA ASN A 419 23.53 -22.89 -1.03
C ASN A 419 23.83 -24.40 -1.03
N GLN A 420 23.09 -25.17 -1.83
CA GLN A 420 23.21 -26.63 -1.92
C GLN A 420 24.65 -27.11 -2.24
N ASN A 421 25.41 -26.32 -3.01
CA ASN A 421 26.78 -26.63 -3.41
C ASN A 421 27.85 -26.22 -2.37
N HIS A 422 27.47 -25.52 -1.29
CA HIS A 422 28.37 -24.99 -0.26
C HIS A 422 29.52 -24.10 -0.77
N ASP A 423 29.35 -23.49 -1.95
CA ASP A 423 30.24 -22.48 -2.53
C ASP A 423 29.71 -21.04 -2.33
N LYS A 424 28.45 -20.87 -1.89
CA LYS A 424 27.87 -19.57 -1.54
C LYS A 424 27.22 -19.64 -0.17
N ALA A 425 27.27 -18.54 0.58
CA ALA A 425 26.65 -18.44 1.88
C ALA A 425 26.11 -17.04 2.18
N ILE A 426 25.12 -16.98 3.08
CA ILE A 426 24.63 -15.76 3.69
C ILE A 426 24.82 -15.79 5.21
N ILE A 427 25.21 -14.64 5.78
CA ILE A 427 25.32 -14.42 7.21
C ILE A 427 24.42 -13.25 7.59
N TYR A 428 23.64 -13.40 8.66
CA TYR A 428 22.82 -12.33 9.20
C TYR A 428 23.51 -11.70 10.41
N CYS A 429 23.87 -10.42 10.30
CA CYS A 429 24.52 -9.64 11.35
C CYS A 429 23.47 -8.79 12.08
N ASN A 430 23.31 -8.98 13.40
CA ASN A 430 22.34 -8.23 14.20
C ASN A 430 23.00 -7.03 14.88
N PHE A 431 22.30 -5.90 14.91
CA PHE A 431 22.74 -4.68 15.60
C PHE A 431 21.61 -4.06 16.42
N GLY A 432 21.99 -3.41 17.52
CA GLY A 432 21.12 -2.55 18.32
C GLY A 432 21.58 -1.09 18.31
N SER A 433 20.65 -0.15 18.31
CA SER A 433 20.91 1.26 18.62
C SER A 433 19.75 1.84 19.43
N GLY A 434 19.89 1.87 20.76
CA GLY A 434 18.83 2.30 21.66
C GLY A 434 17.59 1.39 21.59
N ARG A 435 16.54 1.84 20.89
CA ARG A 435 15.32 1.04 20.62
C ARG A 435 15.29 0.41 19.24
N ASP A 436 16.22 0.74 18.36
CA ASP A 436 16.19 0.26 16.98
C ASP A 436 17.05 -1.00 16.85
N GLY A 437 16.52 -1.99 16.14
CA GLY A 437 17.18 -3.26 15.84
C GLY A 437 17.31 -3.45 14.33
N TYR A 438 18.54 -3.60 13.87
CA TYR A 438 18.88 -3.73 12.45
C TYR A 438 19.38 -5.14 12.14
N LEU A 439 18.94 -5.68 11.01
CA LEU A 439 19.43 -6.94 10.45
C LEU A 439 20.12 -6.66 9.11
N TYR A 440 21.43 -6.86 9.06
CA TYR A 440 22.18 -6.83 7.81
C TYR A 440 22.38 -8.26 7.31
N THR A 441 22.20 -8.47 6.01
CA THR A 441 22.56 -9.74 5.35
C THR A 441 23.84 -9.52 4.55
N ALA A 442 24.87 -10.30 4.86
CA ALA A 442 26.13 -10.37 4.12
C ALA A 442 26.14 -11.63 3.25
N ILE A 443 26.55 -11.49 1.98
CA ILE A 443 26.59 -12.55 0.98
C ILE A 443 28.06 -12.84 0.67
N PHE A 444 28.44 -14.12 0.72
CA PHE A 444 29.80 -14.59 0.48
C PHE A 444 29.83 -15.66 -0.61
N HIS A 445 30.81 -15.59 -1.51
CA HIS A 445 31.15 -16.67 -2.44
C HIS A 445 32.52 -17.25 -2.08
N LYS A 446 32.72 -18.54 -2.35
CA LYS A 446 33.94 -19.28 -2.04
C LYS A 446 34.80 -19.44 -3.29
N GLU A 447 35.99 -18.86 -3.26
CA GLU A 447 36.93 -18.85 -4.37
C GLU A 447 38.28 -19.34 -3.86
N ASP A 448 38.85 -20.38 -4.50
CA ASP A 448 40.12 -21.01 -4.11
C ASP A 448 40.24 -21.38 -2.61
N GLY A 449 39.10 -21.70 -2.00
CA GLY A 449 38.98 -22.05 -0.58
C GLY A 449 38.71 -20.88 0.37
N ILE A 450 38.74 -19.64 -0.13
CA ILE A 450 38.55 -18.40 0.64
C ILE A 450 37.13 -17.88 0.44
N TRP A 451 36.44 -17.51 1.51
CA TRP A 451 35.14 -16.83 1.44
C TRP A 451 35.35 -15.33 1.24
N LYS A 452 34.87 -14.78 0.12
CA LYS A 452 34.95 -13.37 -0.23
C LYS A 452 33.59 -12.70 -0.14
N LEU A 453 33.54 -11.50 0.41
CA LEU A 453 32.31 -10.71 0.47
C LEU A 453 31.87 -10.29 -0.94
N ARG A 454 30.64 -10.65 -1.32
CA ARG A 454 29.99 -10.24 -2.57
C ARG A 454 28.85 -9.26 -2.38
N GLY A 455 28.31 -9.11 -1.16
CA GLY A 455 27.32 -8.08 -0.86
C GLY A 455 27.05 -7.90 0.62
N VAL A 456 26.60 -6.71 1.02
CA VAL A 456 26.06 -6.48 2.37
C VAL A 456 24.99 -5.39 2.35
N ARG A 457 23.79 -5.74 2.84
CA ARG A 457 22.63 -4.84 2.81
C ARG A 457 21.79 -4.93 4.07
N GLU A 458 21.16 -3.82 4.45
CA GLU A 458 20.09 -3.83 5.44
C GLU A 458 18.91 -4.63 4.88
N THR A 459 18.33 -5.49 5.72
CA THR A 459 17.25 -6.41 5.33
C THR A 459 16.06 -6.39 6.28
N MET A 460 16.22 -5.84 7.49
CA MET A 460 15.12 -5.60 8.41
C MET A 460 15.48 -4.45 9.36
N HIS A 461 14.54 -3.54 9.54
CA HIS A 461 14.54 -2.54 10.61
C HIS A 461 13.39 -2.88 11.55
N SER A 462 13.61 -2.80 12.87
CA SER A 462 12.59 -3.13 13.88
C SER A 462 12.70 -2.22 15.09
N THR A 463 11.57 -1.73 15.59
CA THR A 463 11.53 -1.00 16.87
C THR A 463 11.27 -1.99 18.01
N ARG A 464 12.15 -1.99 19.00
CA ARG A 464 12.11 -2.88 20.17
C ARG A 464 11.19 -2.31 21.26
N ALA A 465 10.48 -3.21 21.95
CA ALA A 465 9.71 -2.87 23.15
C ALA A 465 10.63 -2.32 24.26
N LYS A 466 10.04 -1.60 25.23
CA LYS A 466 10.82 -1.12 26.39
C LYS A 466 11.25 -2.31 27.25
N LYS A 467 12.47 -2.27 27.81
CA LYS A 467 12.99 -3.31 28.71
C LYS A 467 12.07 -3.60 29.92
N ASP A 468 11.25 -2.63 30.33
CA ASP A 468 10.33 -2.76 31.46
C ASP A 468 9.06 -3.59 31.15
N GLU A 469 8.81 -3.95 29.89
CA GLU A 469 7.63 -4.72 29.45
C GLU A 469 7.91 -6.21 29.24
N GLN A 470 9.16 -6.66 29.31
CA GLN A 470 9.53 -8.08 29.18
C GLN A 470 9.47 -8.86 30.51
N ASN A 471 9.12 -8.21 31.62
CA ASN A 471 9.02 -8.80 32.97
C ASN A 471 7.60 -8.62 33.57
N LYS A 472 6.55 -8.77 32.76
CA LYS A 472 5.15 -8.83 33.21
C LYS A 472 4.43 -10.03 32.61
#